data_AF-A0A926GFA4-F1
#
_entry.id   AF-A0A926GFA4-F1
#
_cell.length_a   1.000
_cell.length_b   1.000
_cell.length_c   1.000
_cell.angle_alpha   90.00
_cell.angle_beta   90.00
_cell.angle_gamma   90.00
#
_symmetry.space_group_name_H-M   'P 1'
#
loop_
_entity.id
_entity.type
_entity.pdbx_description
1 polymer ?
#
loop_
_entity_poly.entity_id
_entity_poly.type
_entity_poly.pdbx_seq_one_letter_code
_entity_poly.pdbx_strand_id
1 'polypeptide(L)'
;MTRLRIVLLTLAAAAALAGTAGLATVFLGLFNTSARDGHWSATAWAMHETFENGVARRAPPAASVPPGLVDPALIELGARHYDSACRMCHGTPGRSADATIAAMEPAPPQISTAVRAWQPQEMHWIVDEGVKMTGMPAWPAEGRGDEVWAVVAFLNAVKAGMDGQEYDRITAPAAEGYCAGCHGATGTPLAPRLNILTPAYIAEALAAYRSGTRPSGFMAHAVTRVPPEAEARLAEALSTLSPPPQLRVAGDPAPGEALARRGSRDIPACLSCHGSRNTNPLIPRLSGQNEAYLAAQLKLWRDGQRDGSDRAVLMWQAARDLSDQDIADLARYFAAQ
;
A
#
# COMPACT_ATOMS: atom_id res chain seq x y z
N MET A 1 21.57 51.28 -27.43
CA MET A 1 20.19 50.76 -27.58
C MET A 1 20.01 49.71 -28.69
N THR A 2 20.94 49.56 -29.64
CA THR A 2 20.79 48.68 -30.81
C THR A 2 21.10 47.20 -30.55
N ARG A 3 22.11 46.86 -29.74
CA ARG A 3 22.49 45.46 -29.47
C ARG A 3 21.44 44.68 -28.67
N LEU A 4 20.88 45.28 -27.62
CA LEU A 4 19.83 44.65 -26.81
C LEU A 4 18.56 44.37 -27.63
N ARG A 5 18.15 45.29 -28.51
CA ARG A 5 17.02 45.08 -29.43
C ARG A 5 17.26 43.92 -30.39
N ILE A 6 18.46 43.80 -30.95
CA ILE A 6 18.81 42.67 -31.84
C ILE A 6 18.76 41.34 -31.09
N VAL A 7 19.32 41.28 -29.87
CA VAL A 7 19.26 40.08 -29.02
C VAL A 7 17.80 39.70 -28.73
N LEU A 8 16.96 40.65 -28.31
CA LEU A 8 15.56 40.38 -28.01
C LEU A 8 14.76 39.92 -29.24
N LEU A 9 14.96 40.55 -30.39
CA LEU A 9 14.31 40.12 -31.65
C LEU A 9 14.77 38.73 -32.08
N THR A 10 16.05 38.42 -31.91
CA THR A 10 16.60 37.09 -32.24
C THR A 10 16.02 36.02 -31.32
N LEU A 11 15.95 36.27 -30.01
CA LEU A 11 15.32 35.35 -29.05
C LEU A 11 13.83 35.17 -29.33
N ALA A 12 13.11 36.25 -29.66
CA ALA A 12 11.69 36.18 -30.01
C ALA A 12 11.45 35.38 -31.30
N ALA A 13 12.25 35.59 -32.34
CA ALA A 13 12.16 34.82 -33.58
C ALA A 13 12.50 33.34 -33.36
N ALA A 14 13.55 33.05 -32.59
CA ALA A 14 13.92 31.68 -32.23
C ALA A 14 12.82 30.97 -31.44
N ALA A 15 12.21 31.66 -30.46
CA ALA A 15 11.09 31.13 -29.70
C ALA A 15 9.85 30.88 -30.57
N ALA A 16 9.53 31.81 -31.49
CA ALA A 16 8.41 31.64 -32.43
C ALA A 16 8.64 30.48 -33.40
N LEU A 17 9.86 30.30 -33.90
CA LEU A 17 10.24 29.17 -34.75
C LEU A 17 10.15 27.84 -33.98
N ALA A 18 10.68 27.79 -32.76
CA ALA A 18 10.58 26.61 -31.91
C ALA A 18 9.11 26.26 -31.58
N GLY A 19 8.29 27.28 -31.26
CA GLY A 19 6.86 27.11 -31.02
C GLY A 19 6.11 26.58 -32.25
N THR A 20 6.39 27.15 -33.43
CA THR A 20 5.79 26.69 -34.69
C THR A 20 6.20 25.26 -35.04
N ALA A 21 7.48 24.91 -34.86
CA ALA A 21 7.98 23.56 -35.07
C ALA A 21 7.37 22.55 -34.08
N GLY A 22 7.21 22.94 -32.80
CA GLY A 22 6.53 22.14 -31.79
C GLY A 22 5.06 21.89 -32.14
N LEU A 23 4.32 22.94 -32.51
CA LEU A 23 2.94 22.82 -32.98
C LEU A 23 2.85 21.95 -34.23
N ALA A 24 3.72 22.13 -35.21
CA ALA A 24 3.75 21.29 -36.41
C ALA A 24 4.02 19.82 -36.06
N THR A 25 4.92 19.54 -35.12
CA THR A 25 5.21 18.16 -34.66
C THR A 25 3.96 17.50 -34.08
N VAL A 26 3.19 18.23 -33.28
CA VAL A 26 1.94 17.73 -32.67
C VAL A 26 0.81 17.60 -33.70
N PHE A 27 0.51 18.67 -34.45
CA PHE A 27 -0.66 18.72 -35.32
C PHE A 27 -0.48 17.96 -36.65
N LEU A 28 0.76 17.81 -37.12
CA LEU A 28 1.06 17.03 -38.32
C LEU A 28 1.52 15.60 -37.97
N GLY A 29 1.59 15.24 -36.68
CA GLY A 29 1.99 13.89 -36.25
C GLY A 29 3.42 13.51 -36.68
N LEU A 30 4.35 14.46 -36.64
CA LEU A 30 5.73 14.22 -37.10
C LEU A 30 6.54 13.36 -36.12
N PHE A 31 6.03 13.14 -34.91
CA PHE A 31 6.62 12.25 -33.92
C PHE A 31 6.05 10.84 -34.07
N ASN A 32 6.92 9.83 -34.23
CA ASN A 32 6.52 8.43 -34.28
C ASN A 32 6.06 7.96 -32.89
N THR A 33 4.76 7.67 -32.75
CA THR A 33 4.16 7.18 -31.50
C THR A 33 4.06 5.65 -31.42
N SER A 34 4.62 4.93 -32.40
CA SER A 34 4.66 3.47 -32.40
C SER A 34 5.49 2.94 -31.23
N ALA A 35 4.88 2.11 -30.37
CA ALA A 35 5.58 1.40 -29.30
C ALA A 35 6.48 0.24 -29.81
N ARG A 36 6.51 -0.01 -31.12
CA ARG A 36 7.45 -0.99 -31.71
C ARG A 36 8.86 -0.45 -31.79
N ASP A 37 8.99 0.86 -31.88
CA ASP A 37 10.27 1.54 -31.97
C ASP A 37 10.55 2.18 -30.62
N GLY A 38 11.61 1.71 -29.94
CA GLY A 38 12.04 2.31 -28.69
C GLY A 38 12.55 3.74 -28.88
N HIS A 39 12.79 4.42 -27.76
CA HIS A 39 13.44 5.73 -27.80
C HIS A 39 14.84 5.66 -28.42
N TRP A 40 15.27 6.75 -29.05
CA TRP A 40 16.67 6.89 -29.46
C TRP A 40 17.59 6.71 -28.25
N SER A 41 18.78 6.15 -28.46
CA SER A 41 19.72 5.83 -27.37
C SER A 41 19.99 7.02 -26.44
N ALA A 42 20.15 8.23 -26.99
CA ALA A 42 20.33 9.44 -26.22
C ALA A 42 19.10 9.82 -25.38
N THR A 43 17.89 9.63 -25.93
CA THR A 43 16.63 9.89 -25.21
C THR A 43 16.39 8.85 -24.12
N ALA A 44 16.59 7.56 -24.42
CA ALA A 44 16.48 6.47 -23.45
C ALA A 44 17.46 6.67 -22.29
N TRP A 45 18.72 6.99 -22.60
CA TRP A 45 19.74 7.36 -21.60
C TRP A 45 19.29 8.54 -20.76
N ALA A 46 18.90 9.66 -21.39
CA ALA A 46 18.50 10.87 -20.67
C ALA A 46 17.31 10.62 -19.74
N MET A 47 16.31 9.85 -20.18
CA MET A 47 15.15 9.49 -19.37
C MET A 47 15.53 8.58 -18.19
N HIS A 48 16.33 7.54 -18.44
CA HIS A 48 16.77 6.62 -17.40
C HIS A 48 17.66 7.30 -16.36
N GLU A 49 18.66 8.06 -16.78
CA GLU A 49 19.51 8.86 -15.87
C GLU A 49 18.70 9.86 -15.07
N THR A 50 17.73 10.54 -15.68
CA THR A 50 16.87 11.49 -14.97
C THR A 50 16.03 10.77 -13.91
N PHE A 51 15.59 9.55 -14.19
CA PHE A 51 14.91 8.70 -13.22
C PHE A 51 15.83 8.31 -12.07
N GLU A 52 17.02 7.74 -12.32
CA GLU A 52 17.94 7.31 -11.27
C GLU A 52 18.39 8.48 -10.38
N ASN A 53 18.81 9.59 -11.00
CA ASN A 53 19.13 10.83 -10.29
C ASN A 53 17.91 11.39 -9.54
N GLY A 54 16.71 11.16 -10.08
CA GLY A 54 15.45 11.58 -9.49
C GLY A 54 15.16 10.83 -8.19
N VAL A 55 15.34 9.51 -8.20
CA VAL A 55 15.22 8.63 -7.03
C VAL A 55 16.28 8.99 -6.01
N ALA A 56 17.55 9.07 -6.39
CA ALA A 56 18.65 9.40 -5.47
C ALA A 56 18.46 10.75 -4.74
N ARG A 57 17.76 11.71 -5.35
CA ARG A 57 17.47 13.03 -4.76
C ARG A 57 16.21 13.08 -3.90
N ARG A 58 15.26 12.18 -4.11
CA ARG A 58 13.91 12.26 -3.51
C ARG A 58 13.59 11.13 -2.56
N ALA A 59 14.27 9.99 -2.71
CA ALA A 59 14.12 8.87 -1.80
C ALA A 59 14.37 9.33 -0.35
N PRO A 60 13.59 8.84 0.61
CA PRO A 60 13.75 9.21 1.99
C PRO A 60 15.13 8.76 2.51
N PRO A 61 15.67 9.37 3.58
CA PRO A 61 16.96 8.98 4.13
C PRO A 61 16.98 7.51 4.53
N ALA A 62 18.14 6.84 4.44
CA ALA A 62 18.27 5.43 4.86
C ALA A 62 17.85 5.19 6.32
N ALA A 63 17.95 6.21 7.19
CA ALA A 63 17.47 6.15 8.58
C ALA A 63 15.94 6.03 8.72
N SER A 64 15.17 6.30 7.66
CA SER A 64 13.71 6.11 7.63
C SER A 64 13.29 4.65 7.41
N VAL A 65 14.23 3.78 7.01
CA VAL A 65 13.94 2.37 6.78
C VAL A 65 13.57 1.71 8.11
N PRO A 66 12.38 1.11 8.24
CA PRO A 66 11.97 0.46 9.48
C PRO A 66 12.85 -0.78 9.74
N PRO A 67 13.20 -1.08 11.00
CA PRO A 67 14.08 -2.21 11.34
C PRO A 67 13.46 -3.60 11.03
N GLY A 68 12.16 -3.65 10.71
CA GLY A 68 11.38 -4.89 10.52
C GLY A 68 11.29 -5.43 9.09
N LEU A 69 12.14 -5.03 8.15
CA LEU A 69 12.04 -5.50 6.75
C LEU A 69 12.28 -7.01 6.56
N VAL A 70 12.83 -7.68 7.57
CA VAL A 70 13.04 -9.15 7.58
C VAL A 70 11.93 -9.89 8.32
N ASP A 71 10.90 -9.18 8.81
CA ASP A 71 9.74 -9.80 9.47
C ASP A 71 8.97 -10.67 8.46
N PRO A 72 8.82 -11.99 8.72
CA PRO A 72 8.09 -12.90 7.84
C PRO A 72 6.65 -12.46 7.55
N ALA A 73 5.94 -11.89 8.54
CA ALA A 73 4.56 -11.46 8.36
C ALA A 73 4.44 -10.23 7.44
N LEU A 74 5.45 -9.35 7.48
CA LEU A 74 5.55 -8.17 6.62
C LEU A 74 5.95 -8.57 5.19
N ILE A 75 6.91 -9.49 5.05
CA ILE A 75 7.29 -10.09 3.76
C ILE A 75 6.08 -10.78 3.11
N GLU A 76 5.33 -11.59 3.87
CA GLU A 76 4.15 -12.28 3.36
C GLU A 76 3.06 -11.29 2.90
N LEU A 77 2.76 -10.26 3.70
CA LEU A 77 1.80 -9.22 3.31
C LEU A 77 2.22 -8.55 1.98
N GLY A 78 3.51 -8.19 1.87
CA GLY A 78 4.08 -7.63 0.65
C GLY A 78 4.00 -8.56 -0.56
N ALA A 79 4.36 -9.83 -0.38
CA ALA A 79 4.34 -10.83 -1.44
C ALA A 79 2.94 -11.07 -1.99
N ARG A 80 1.92 -11.11 -1.11
CA ARG A 80 0.51 -11.30 -1.51
C ARG A 80 -0.04 -10.09 -2.27
N HIS A 81 0.32 -8.87 -1.86
CA HIS A 81 -0.03 -7.69 -2.64
C HIS A 81 0.71 -7.65 -3.97
N TYR A 82 2.01 -7.94 -3.98
CA TYR A 82 2.80 -8.04 -5.20
C TYR A 82 2.21 -9.06 -6.17
N ASP A 83 1.77 -10.23 -5.69
CA ASP A 83 1.14 -11.27 -6.50
C ASP A 83 -0.14 -10.77 -7.19
N SER A 84 -0.93 -9.95 -6.51
CA SER A 84 -2.20 -9.45 -7.05
C SER A 84 -2.04 -8.21 -7.94
N ALA A 85 -1.10 -7.31 -7.59
CA ALA A 85 -0.99 -6.00 -8.21
C ALA A 85 0.22 -5.83 -9.15
N CYS A 86 1.31 -6.55 -8.92
CA CYS A 86 2.60 -6.27 -9.56
C CYS A 86 3.12 -7.41 -10.45
N ARG A 87 2.83 -8.68 -10.12
CA ARG A 87 3.42 -9.85 -10.80
C ARG A 87 3.10 -9.91 -12.29
N MET A 88 1.95 -9.38 -12.68
CA MET A 88 1.52 -9.31 -14.08
C MET A 88 2.56 -8.55 -14.91
N CYS A 89 3.12 -7.47 -14.37
CA CYS A 89 4.12 -6.65 -15.06
C CYS A 89 5.55 -7.16 -14.83
N HIS A 90 5.89 -7.50 -13.59
CA HIS A 90 7.27 -7.73 -13.17
C HIS A 90 7.69 -9.22 -13.09
N GLY A 91 6.77 -10.14 -13.36
CA GLY A 91 6.98 -11.57 -13.21
C GLY A 91 6.98 -12.01 -11.75
N THR A 92 7.69 -13.10 -11.45
CA THR A 92 7.88 -13.61 -10.09
C THR A 92 9.37 -13.91 -9.88
N PRO A 93 9.83 -14.20 -8.66
CA PRO A 93 11.23 -14.53 -8.44
C PRO A 93 11.70 -15.67 -9.38
N GLY A 94 12.71 -15.37 -10.20
CA GLY A 94 13.26 -16.30 -11.18
C GLY A 94 12.41 -16.58 -12.44
N ARG A 95 11.22 -15.99 -12.60
CA ARG A 95 10.37 -16.16 -13.81
C ARG A 95 9.92 -14.81 -14.37
N SER A 96 10.11 -14.61 -15.67
CA SER A 96 9.68 -13.39 -16.37
C SER A 96 8.17 -13.27 -16.48
N ALA A 97 7.68 -12.05 -16.74
CA ALA A 97 6.31 -11.82 -17.16
C ALA A 97 6.04 -12.39 -18.57
N ASP A 98 4.77 -12.47 -18.94
CA ASP A 98 4.33 -13.02 -20.23
C ASP A 98 4.83 -12.17 -21.41
N ALA A 99 4.92 -12.79 -22.59
CA ALA A 99 5.48 -12.16 -23.79
C ALA A 99 4.77 -10.83 -24.18
N THR A 100 3.47 -10.71 -23.90
CA THR A 100 2.71 -9.47 -24.14
C THR A 100 3.22 -8.31 -23.29
N ILE A 101 3.54 -8.57 -22.02
CA ILE A 101 4.05 -7.56 -21.09
C ILE A 101 5.50 -7.22 -21.40
N ALA A 102 6.30 -8.22 -21.76
CA ALA A 102 7.68 -8.02 -22.19
C ALA A 102 7.81 -7.17 -23.48
N ALA A 103 6.73 -7.02 -24.25
CA ALA A 103 6.66 -6.19 -25.46
C ALA A 103 6.26 -4.73 -25.20
N MET A 104 6.03 -4.32 -23.96
CA MET A 104 5.79 -2.91 -23.61
C MET A 104 7.05 -2.06 -23.86
N GLU A 105 6.86 -0.77 -24.16
CA GLU A 105 7.94 0.21 -24.29
C GLU A 105 7.68 1.38 -23.31
N PRO A 106 8.54 1.57 -22.28
CA PRO A 106 9.64 0.68 -21.89
C PRO A 106 9.14 -0.64 -21.28
N ALA A 107 9.91 -1.71 -21.47
CA ALA A 107 9.59 -3.02 -20.90
C ALA A 107 9.74 -3.00 -19.35
N PRO A 108 8.74 -3.48 -18.59
CA PRO A 108 8.88 -3.64 -17.14
C PRO A 108 10.05 -4.57 -16.80
N PRO A 109 10.96 -4.18 -15.89
CA PRO A 109 12.08 -5.04 -15.52
C PRO A 109 11.58 -6.24 -14.71
N GLN A 110 12.20 -7.40 -14.92
CA GLN A 110 11.91 -8.60 -14.14
C GLN A 110 12.36 -8.37 -12.69
N ILE A 111 11.54 -8.77 -11.72
CA ILE A 111 11.72 -8.40 -10.31
C ILE A 111 13.06 -8.78 -9.68
N SER A 112 13.55 -10.00 -9.89
CA SER A 112 14.86 -10.50 -9.45
C SER A 112 16.05 -9.71 -10.02
N THR A 113 15.86 -9.06 -11.17
CA THR A 113 16.86 -8.14 -11.74
C THR A 113 16.67 -6.72 -11.25
N ALA A 114 15.42 -6.25 -11.18
CA ALA A 114 15.06 -4.89 -10.80
C ALA A 114 15.58 -4.53 -9.40
N VAL A 115 15.36 -5.39 -8.40
CA VAL A 115 15.71 -5.12 -6.99
C VAL A 115 17.21 -5.05 -6.71
N ARG A 116 18.06 -5.52 -7.63
CA ARG A 116 19.53 -5.56 -7.41
C ARG A 116 20.13 -4.17 -7.31
N ALA A 117 19.65 -3.23 -8.11
CA ALA A 117 20.20 -1.89 -8.22
C ALA A 117 19.82 -0.98 -7.03
N TRP A 118 18.74 -1.28 -6.31
CA TRP A 118 18.11 -0.33 -5.39
C TRP A 118 18.26 -0.70 -3.91
N GLN A 119 18.41 0.30 -3.06
CA GLN A 119 18.34 0.17 -1.61
C GLN A 119 16.88 0.23 -1.12
N PRO A 120 16.56 -0.24 0.10
CA PRO A 120 15.18 -0.28 0.58
C PRO A 120 14.43 1.05 0.53
N GLN A 121 15.07 2.16 0.92
CA GLN A 121 14.48 3.50 0.85
C GLN A 121 14.22 3.98 -0.59
N GLU A 122 15.03 3.54 -1.55
CA GLU A 122 14.84 3.87 -2.97
C GLU A 122 13.71 3.04 -3.56
N MET A 123 13.63 1.75 -3.21
CA MET A 123 12.51 0.88 -3.57
C MET A 123 11.19 1.42 -2.99
N HIS A 124 11.22 1.94 -1.75
CA HIS A 124 10.06 2.60 -1.14
C HIS A 124 9.57 3.77 -2.02
N TRP A 125 10.46 4.72 -2.34
CA TRP A 125 10.11 5.86 -3.19
C TRP A 125 9.57 5.43 -4.56
N ILE A 126 10.22 4.46 -5.22
CA ILE A 126 9.80 3.99 -6.54
C ILE A 126 8.40 3.35 -6.49
N VAL A 127 8.09 2.57 -5.45
CA VAL A 127 6.78 1.93 -5.29
C VAL A 127 5.70 2.93 -4.87
N ASP A 128 6.03 3.91 -4.05
CA ASP A 128 5.10 4.93 -3.57
C ASP A 128 4.71 5.91 -4.68
N GLU A 129 5.68 6.38 -5.45
CA GLU A 129 5.50 7.46 -6.44
C GLU A 129 5.31 6.95 -7.88
N GLY A 130 5.63 5.67 -8.12
CA GLY A 130 5.66 5.10 -9.46
C GLY A 130 6.76 5.70 -10.34
N VAL A 131 6.66 5.44 -11.64
CA VAL A 131 7.63 5.96 -12.62
C VAL A 131 6.88 6.62 -13.76
N LYS A 132 6.94 7.95 -13.78
CA LYS A 132 6.30 8.78 -14.80
C LYS A 132 6.79 8.41 -16.20
N MET A 133 5.88 8.48 -17.18
CA MET A 133 6.13 8.08 -18.59
C MET A 133 6.40 6.58 -18.77
N THR A 134 5.93 5.75 -17.84
CA THR A 134 5.96 4.28 -17.94
C THR A 134 4.59 3.71 -17.56
N GLY A 135 4.45 2.38 -17.62
CA GLY A 135 3.27 1.68 -17.10
C GLY A 135 3.25 1.52 -15.56
N MET A 136 4.26 1.99 -14.83
CA MET A 136 4.36 1.84 -13.38
C MET A 136 3.58 2.94 -12.64
N PRO A 137 2.44 2.64 -12.01
CA PRO A 137 1.61 3.62 -11.30
C PRO A 137 2.22 3.99 -9.94
N ALA A 138 1.79 5.13 -9.39
CA ALA A 138 1.98 5.46 -7.99
C ALA A 138 1.09 4.60 -7.09
N TRP A 139 1.40 4.56 -5.79
CA TRP A 139 0.60 3.87 -4.80
C TRP A 139 -0.85 4.42 -4.79
N PRO A 140 -1.88 3.56 -4.80
CA PRO A 140 -3.25 4.01 -5.06
C PRO A 140 -3.92 4.69 -3.86
N ALA A 141 -3.22 4.89 -2.74
CA ALA A 141 -3.75 5.58 -1.56
C ALA A 141 -2.76 6.63 -1.06
N GLU A 142 -3.16 7.90 -1.16
CA GLU A 142 -2.37 9.03 -0.68
C GLU A 142 -2.13 8.94 0.84
N GLY A 143 -0.94 9.37 1.28
CA GLY A 143 -0.57 9.40 2.70
C GLY A 143 -0.38 8.01 3.34
N ARG A 144 -0.46 6.92 2.56
CA ARG A 144 -0.28 5.53 3.02
C ARG A 144 1.06 4.92 2.63
N GLY A 145 2.11 5.73 2.61
CA GLY A 145 3.50 5.26 2.42
C GLY A 145 3.97 4.28 3.51
N ASP A 146 3.25 4.17 4.64
CA ASP A 146 3.45 3.13 5.65
C ASP A 146 3.23 1.71 5.10
N GLU A 147 2.27 1.55 4.18
CA GLU A 147 1.91 0.26 3.59
C GLU A 147 2.96 -0.25 2.60
N VAL A 148 3.62 0.67 1.90
CA VAL A 148 4.65 0.39 0.89
C VAL A 148 5.78 -0.45 1.48
N TRP A 149 6.09 -0.29 2.76
CA TRP A 149 7.13 -1.06 3.44
C TRP A 149 6.89 -2.57 3.43
N ALA A 150 5.65 -3.05 3.35
CA ALA A 150 5.41 -4.48 3.19
C ALA A 150 5.92 -4.99 1.84
N VAL A 151 5.61 -4.25 0.76
CA VAL A 151 6.12 -4.56 -0.59
C VAL A 151 7.64 -4.48 -0.59
N VAL A 152 8.24 -3.45 0.01
CA VAL A 152 9.70 -3.31 0.12
C VAL A 152 10.33 -4.47 0.92
N ALA A 153 9.70 -4.94 1.99
CA ALA A 153 10.17 -6.12 2.73
C ALA A 153 10.24 -7.35 1.83
N PHE A 154 9.20 -7.59 1.02
CA PHE A 154 9.21 -8.64 0.00
C PHE A 154 10.32 -8.42 -1.05
N LEU A 155 10.44 -7.22 -1.62
CA LEU A 155 11.49 -6.91 -2.61
C LEU A 155 12.90 -7.10 -2.05
N ASN A 156 13.10 -6.76 -0.78
CA ASN A 156 14.35 -6.97 -0.07
C ASN A 156 14.63 -8.47 0.14
N ALA A 157 13.61 -9.28 0.39
CA ALA A 157 13.75 -10.75 0.45
C ALA A 157 14.11 -11.35 -0.93
N VAL A 158 13.52 -10.84 -2.02
CA VAL A 158 13.92 -11.22 -3.40
C VAL A 158 15.37 -10.83 -3.67
N LYS A 159 15.79 -9.62 -3.27
CA LYS A 159 17.18 -9.17 -3.38
C LYS A 159 18.14 -10.08 -2.58
N ALA A 160 17.70 -10.57 -1.42
CA ALA A 160 18.45 -11.48 -0.56
C ALA A 160 18.46 -12.94 -1.05
N GLY A 161 17.77 -13.26 -2.15
CA GLY A 161 17.84 -14.58 -2.79
C GLY A 161 16.60 -15.46 -2.63
N MET A 162 15.45 -14.91 -2.22
CA MET A 162 14.17 -15.64 -2.28
C MET A 162 13.92 -16.18 -3.70
N ASP A 163 13.64 -17.48 -3.79
CA ASP A 163 13.36 -18.15 -5.06
C ASP A 163 11.86 -18.25 -5.36
N GLY A 164 11.54 -18.76 -6.56
CA GLY A 164 10.16 -18.90 -7.01
C GLY A 164 9.35 -19.92 -6.20
N GLN A 165 9.99 -20.93 -5.60
CA GLN A 165 9.30 -21.96 -4.82
C GLN A 165 8.86 -21.41 -3.46
N GLU A 166 9.74 -20.67 -2.79
CA GLU A 166 9.39 -19.94 -1.57
C GLU A 166 8.28 -18.92 -1.83
N TYR A 167 8.39 -18.15 -2.92
CA TYR A 167 7.34 -17.22 -3.34
C TYR A 167 6.00 -17.92 -3.54
N ASP A 168 5.95 -18.99 -4.34
CA ASP A 168 4.72 -19.73 -4.62
C ASP A 168 4.08 -20.32 -3.35
N ARG A 169 4.90 -20.70 -2.35
CA ARG A 169 4.41 -21.19 -1.05
C ARG A 169 3.71 -20.09 -0.25
N ILE A 170 4.28 -18.88 -0.19
CA ILE A 170 3.70 -17.77 0.61
C ILE A 170 2.56 -17.06 -0.13
N THR A 171 2.50 -17.14 -1.46
CA THR A 171 1.40 -16.56 -2.26
C THR A 171 0.36 -17.59 -2.69
N ALA A 172 0.47 -18.83 -2.21
CA ALA A 172 -0.45 -19.91 -2.53
C ALA A 172 -1.92 -19.46 -2.37
N PRO A 173 -2.80 -19.79 -3.34
CA PRO A 173 -4.22 -19.44 -3.26
C PRO A 173 -4.87 -20.01 -2.00
N ALA A 174 -5.62 -19.17 -1.29
CA ALA A 174 -6.40 -19.63 -0.16
C ALA A 174 -7.68 -20.35 -0.63
N ALA A 175 -8.05 -21.44 0.05
CA ALA A 175 -9.21 -22.25 -0.28
C ALA A 175 -10.54 -21.47 -0.15
N GLU A 176 -10.63 -20.55 0.81
CA GLU A 176 -11.80 -19.70 1.06
C GLU A 176 -11.83 -18.44 0.15
N GLY A 177 -10.96 -18.38 -0.87
CA GLY A 177 -10.96 -17.36 -1.91
C GLY A 177 -9.90 -16.27 -1.74
N TYR A 178 -9.92 -15.29 -2.65
CA TYR A 178 -8.89 -14.24 -2.78
C TYR A 178 -8.65 -13.47 -1.48
N CYS A 179 -9.71 -12.98 -0.82
CA CYS A 179 -9.60 -12.22 0.43
C CYS A 179 -9.02 -13.06 1.58
N ALA A 180 -9.28 -14.38 1.58
CA ALA A 180 -8.76 -15.30 2.58
C ALA A 180 -7.23 -15.49 2.47
N GLY A 181 -6.62 -15.10 1.34
CA GLY A 181 -5.17 -15.04 1.22
C GLY A 181 -4.53 -14.12 2.26
N CYS A 182 -5.20 -13.03 2.64
CA CYS A 182 -4.71 -12.14 3.71
C CYS A 182 -5.49 -12.30 5.01
N HIS A 183 -6.80 -12.53 4.93
CA HIS A 183 -7.73 -12.53 6.07
C HIS A 183 -8.16 -13.91 6.56
N GLY A 184 -7.72 -14.99 5.90
CA GLY A 184 -8.10 -16.37 6.18
C GLY A 184 -7.06 -17.11 7.03
N ALA A 185 -7.24 -18.42 7.20
CA ALA A 185 -6.34 -19.27 8.02
C ALA A 185 -4.88 -19.29 7.58
N THR A 186 -4.61 -19.06 6.30
CA THR A 186 -3.25 -18.94 5.73
C THR A 186 -2.81 -17.50 5.59
N GLY A 187 -3.55 -16.55 6.17
CA GLY A 187 -3.30 -15.13 6.05
C GLY A 187 -2.25 -14.59 7.03
N THR A 188 -2.09 -13.27 7.03
CA THR A 188 -1.07 -12.57 7.83
C THR A 188 -1.67 -11.95 9.09
N PRO A 189 -0.95 -11.93 10.22
CA PRO A 189 -1.39 -11.25 11.45
C PRO A 189 -1.47 -9.72 11.30
N LEU A 190 -0.93 -9.16 10.22
CA LEU A 190 -1.07 -7.74 9.88
C LEU A 190 -2.43 -7.39 9.27
N ALA A 191 -3.18 -8.40 8.81
CA ALA A 191 -4.55 -8.24 8.35
C ALA A 191 -5.54 -8.44 9.52
N PRO A 192 -6.71 -7.77 9.50
CA PRO A 192 -7.73 -8.01 10.51
C PRO A 192 -8.36 -9.39 10.35
N ARG A 193 -8.67 -10.01 11.49
CA ARG A 193 -9.67 -11.07 11.60
C ARG A 193 -11.04 -10.49 11.25
N LEU A 194 -11.65 -11.00 10.19
CA LEU A 194 -12.96 -10.55 9.72
C LEU A 194 -14.12 -11.28 10.41
N ASN A 195 -13.87 -12.49 10.91
CA ASN A 195 -14.90 -13.34 11.50
C ASN A 195 -15.41 -12.90 12.88
N ILE A 196 -14.79 -11.88 13.46
CA ILE A 196 -15.27 -11.22 14.69
C ILE A 196 -16.09 -9.96 14.40
N LEU A 197 -16.15 -9.53 13.12
CA LEU A 197 -16.82 -8.32 12.68
C LEU A 197 -18.21 -8.67 12.14
N THR A 198 -19.11 -7.68 12.16
CA THR A 198 -20.44 -7.88 11.57
C THR A 198 -20.37 -7.75 10.04
N PRO A 199 -21.26 -8.43 9.30
CA PRO A 199 -21.40 -8.21 7.86
C PRO A 199 -21.64 -6.74 7.50
N ALA A 200 -22.41 -6.01 8.31
CA ALA A 200 -22.68 -4.59 8.07
C ALA A 200 -21.40 -3.72 8.17
N TYR A 201 -20.54 -3.99 9.16
CA TYR A 201 -19.26 -3.30 9.28
C TYR A 201 -18.32 -3.64 8.13
N ILE A 202 -18.26 -4.92 7.72
CA ILE A 202 -17.42 -5.34 6.59
C ILE A 202 -17.89 -4.67 5.29
N ALA A 203 -19.20 -4.66 5.02
CA ALA A 203 -19.76 -3.99 3.85
C ALA A 203 -19.46 -2.47 3.86
N GLU A 204 -19.64 -1.80 4.99
CA GLU A 204 -19.30 -0.37 5.11
C GLU A 204 -17.80 -0.12 4.88
N ALA A 205 -16.93 -0.98 5.42
CA ALA A 205 -15.49 -0.88 5.20
C ALA A 205 -15.11 -1.09 3.73
N LEU A 206 -15.70 -2.08 3.04
CA LEU A 206 -15.46 -2.32 1.61
C LEU A 206 -15.88 -1.11 0.77
N ALA A 207 -17.06 -0.56 1.04
CA ALA A 207 -17.54 0.66 0.39
C ALA A 207 -16.60 1.85 0.64
N ALA A 208 -16.12 2.03 1.87
CA ALA A 208 -15.19 3.10 2.24
C ALA A 208 -13.81 2.97 1.58
N TYR A 209 -13.31 1.74 1.42
CA TYR A 209 -12.08 1.50 0.65
C TYR A 209 -12.26 1.78 -0.83
N ARG A 210 -13.43 1.42 -1.40
CA ARG A 210 -13.74 1.64 -2.81
C ARG A 210 -13.92 3.12 -3.16
N SER A 211 -14.55 3.88 -2.27
CA SER A 211 -14.73 5.33 -2.44
C SER A 211 -13.44 6.12 -2.16
N GLY A 212 -12.43 5.49 -1.57
CA GLY A 212 -11.20 6.14 -1.10
C GLY A 212 -11.39 6.93 0.20
N THR A 213 -12.57 6.93 0.81
CA THR A 213 -12.75 7.62 2.10
C THR A 213 -11.92 6.96 3.19
N ARG A 214 -11.81 5.63 3.19
CA ARG A 214 -10.83 4.92 4.02
C ARG A 214 -9.57 4.63 3.18
N PRO A 215 -8.45 5.37 3.34
CA PRO A 215 -7.28 5.19 2.49
C PRO A 215 -6.55 3.88 2.83
N SER A 216 -6.24 3.06 1.82
CA SER A 216 -5.34 1.90 1.87
C SER A 216 -5.08 1.41 0.46
N GLY A 217 -3.83 1.33 0.03
CA GLY A 217 -3.47 0.84 -1.29
C GLY A 217 -3.70 -0.65 -1.44
N PHE A 218 -3.46 -1.43 -0.38
CA PHE A 218 -3.82 -2.86 -0.34
C PHE A 218 -5.30 -3.08 -0.61
N MET A 219 -6.16 -2.40 0.16
CA MET A 219 -7.59 -2.62 0.08
C MET A 219 -8.22 -1.93 -1.11
N ALA A 220 -7.75 -0.74 -1.53
CA ALA A 220 -8.18 -0.09 -2.76
C ALA A 220 -7.95 -1.00 -3.97
N HIS A 221 -6.79 -1.66 -4.06
CA HIS A 221 -6.55 -2.70 -5.07
C HIS A 221 -7.50 -3.90 -4.88
N ALA A 222 -7.57 -4.46 -3.67
CA ALA A 222 -8.34 -5.67 -3.41
C ALA A 222 -9.83 -5.54 -3.74
N VAL A 223 -10.46 -4.40 -3.43
CA VAL A 223 -11.90 -4.19 -3.68
C VAL A 223 -12.22 -4.01 -5.18
N THR A 224 -11.23 -3.70 -6.04
CA THR A 224 -11.47 -3.68 -7.50
C THR A 224 -11.84 -5.05 -8.07
N ARG A 225 -11.49 -6.14 -7.37
CA ARG A 225 -11.83 -7.52 -7.74
C ARG A 225 -13.21 -7.95 -7.26
N VAL A 226 -13.91 -7.09 -6.53
CA VAL A 226 -15.24 -7.36 -5.98
C VAL A 226 -16.27 -6.54 -6.76
N PRO A 227 -17.21 -7.19 -7.49
CA PRO A 227 -18.33 -6.49 -8.10
C PRO A 227 -19.21 -5.82 -7.03
N PRO A 228 -19.66 -4.56 -7.21
CA PRO A 228 -20.47 -3.86 -6.21
C PRO A 228 -21.74 -4.62 -5.78
N GLU A 229 -22.39 -5.32 -6.70
CA GLU A 229 -23.58 -6.13 -6.44
C GLU A 229 -23.31 -7.41 -5.63
N ALA A 230 -22.04 -7.82 -5.52
CA ALA A 230 -21.62 -8.97 -4.73
C ALA A 230 -21.20 -8.59 -3.30
N GLU A 231 -21.08 -7.29 -2.99
CA GLU A 231 -20.43 -6.80 -1.78
C GLU A 231 -21.15 -7.27 -0.49
N ALA A 232 -22.48 -7.22 -0.46
CA ALA A 232 -23.25 -7.67 0.70
C ALA A 232 -23.10 -9.18 0.96
N ARG A 233 -23.11 -10.01 -0.10
CA ARG A 233 -22.90 -11.47 0.02
C ARG A 233 -21.47 -11.78 0.43
N LEU A 234 -20.50 -11.03 -0.11
CA LEU A 234 -19.11 -11.17 0.28
C LEU A 234 -18.92 -10.83 1.75
N ALA A 235 -19.51 -9.73 2.24
CA ALA A 235 -19.40 -9.33 3.64
C ALA A 235 -19.92 -10.42 4.61
N GLU A 236 -21.01 -11.09 4.26
CA GLU A 236 -21.52 -12.24 5.00
C GLU A 236 -20.48 -13.37 5.04
N ALA A 237 -19.96 -13.77 3.87
CA ALA A 237 -18.97 -14.85 3.77
C ALA A 237 -17.66 -14.52 4.52
N LEU A 238 -17.22 -13.26 4.47
CA LEU A 238 -16.03 -12.78 5.18
C LEU A 238 -16.21 -12.83 6.71
N SER A 239 -17.42 -12.63 7.20
CA SER A 239 -17.74 -12.72 8.63
C SER A 239 -17.69 -14.16 9.18
N THR A 240 -17.58 -15.16 8.30
CA THR A 240 -17.47 -16.57 8.68
C THR A 240 -16.11 -17.18 8.34
N LEU A 241 -15.14 -16.38 7.87
CA LEU A 241 -13.83 -16.88 7.49
C LEU A 241 -13.10 -17.56 8.65
N SER A 242 -12.33 -18.59 8.31
CA SER A 242 -11.32 -19.12 9.23
C SER A 242 -10.30 -18.01 9.54
N PRO A 243 -10.03 -17.68 10.81
CA PRO A 243 -9.20 -16.53 11.16
C PRO A 243 -7.72 -16.78 10.84
N PRO A 244 -6.92 -15.74 10.53
CA PRO A 244 -5.48 -15.86 10.41
C PRO A 244 -4.83 -16.30 11.72
N PRO A 245 -3.61 -16.87 11.67
CA PRO A 245 -2.88 -17.25 12.86
C PRO A 245 -2.71 -16.06 13.80
N GLN A 246 -3.14 -16.21 15.05
CA GLN A 246 -2.80 -15.24 16.09
C GLN A 246 -1.35 -15.45 16.49
N LEU A 247 -0.54 -14.40 16.42
CA LEU A 247 0.75 -14.40 17.09
C LEU A 247 0.50 -14.48 18.60
N ARG A 248 1.31 -15.26 19.31
CA ARG A 248 1.23 -15.34 20.77
C ARG A 248 1.44 -13.95 21.35
N VAL A 249 0.40 -13.45 22.01
CA VAL A 249 0.44 -12.17 22.74
C VAL A 249 1.35 -12.35 23.96
N ALA A 250 2.47 -11.63 23.98
CA ALA A 250 3.42 -11.64 25.09
C ALA A 250 3.25 -10.37 25.95
N GLY A 251 3.42 -10.51 27.27
CA GLY A 251 3.34 -9.41 28.22
C GLY A 251 2.04 -9.39 29.03
N ASP A 252 1.98 -8.45 29.97
CA ASP A 252 0.83 -8.28 30.89
C ASP A 252 -0.30 -7.50 30.19
N PRO A 253 -1.53 -8.06 30.12
CA PRO A 253 -2.69 -7.35 29.58
C PRO A 253 -3.34 -6.36 30.58
N ALA A 254 -2.98 -6.39 31.87
CA ALA A 254 -3.65 -5.60 32.91
C ALA A 254 -3.63 -4.07 32.69
N PRO A 255 -2.53 -3.44 32.21
CA PRO A 255 -2.53 -2.01 31.90
C PRO A 255 -3.54 -1.67 30.80
N GLY A 256 -3.57 -2.48 29.74
CA GLY A 256 -4.51 -2.32 28.63
C GLY A 256 -5.95 -2.55 29.05
N GLU A 257 -6.20 -3.53 29.93
CA GLU A 257 -7.53 -3.79 30.49
C GLU A 257 -8.05 -2.57 31.29
N ALA A 258 -7.19 -2.00 32.15
CA ALA A 258 -7.53 -0.84 32.95
C ALA A 258 -7.95 0.34 32.08
N LEU A 259 -7.15 0.65 31.05
CA LEU A 259 -7.42 1.72 30.10
C LEU A 259 -8.68 1.43 29.26
N ALA A 260 -8.85 0.21 28.76
CA ALA A 260 -10.01 -0.19 27.97
C ALA A 260 -11.33 -0.11 28.75
N ARG A 261 -11.31 -0.42 30.06
CA ARG A 261 -12.49 -0.41 30.93
C ARG A 261 -12.84 0.97 31.46
N ARG A 262 -11.84 1.74 31.91
CA ARG A 262 -12.06 2.99 32.67
C ARG A 262 -11.72 4.24 31.88
N GLY A 263 -10.90 4.12 30.83
CA GLY A 263 -10.29 5.29 30.21
C GLY A 263 -9.32 6.00 31.14
N SER A 264 -8.94 7.20 30.76
CA SER A 264 -8.19 8.18 31.55
C SER A 264 -8.94 9.52 31.52
N ARG A 265 -8.27 10.61 31.95
CA ARG A 265 -8.82 11.96 31.82
C ARG A 265 -9.03 12.35 30.36
N ASP A 266 -8.10 11.94 29.49
CA ASP A 266 -8.02 12.38 28.09
C ASP A 266 -8.39 11.24 27.11
N ILE A 267 -8.42 9.98 27.56
CA ILE A 267 -8.74 8.80 26.75
C ILE A 267 -10.08 8.20 27.20
N PRO A 268 -11.09 8.03 26.32
CA PRO A 268 -12.36 7.41 26.70
C PRO A 268 -12.22 5.91 26.95
N ALA A 269 -13.11 5.34 27.77
CA ALA A 269 -13.18 3.90 27.98
C ALA A 269 -13.59 3.17 26.69
N CYS A 270 -12.68 2.40 26.08
CA CYS A 270 -12.92 1.71 24.80
C CYS A 270 -14.14 0.78 24.85
N LEU A 271 -14.33 0.07 25.96
CA LEU A 271 -15.43 -0.90 26.14
C LEU A 271 -16.82 -0.26 26.28
N SER A 272 -16.91 1.07 26.43
CA SER A 272 -18.19 1.78 26.36
C SER A 272 -18.83 1.65 24.97
N CYS A 273 -17.99 1.63 23.92
CA CYS A 273 -18.41 1.47 22.54
C CYS A 273 -18.14 0.06 22.02
N HIS A 274 -16.96 -0.50 22.28
CA HIS A 274 -16.52 -1.78 21.68
C HIS A 274 -16.83 -3.01 22.54
N GLY A 275 -17.48 -2.84 23.70
CA GLY A 275 -17.87 -3.92 24.59
C GLY A 275 -19.15 -4.63 24.16
N SER A 276 -19.41 -5.80 24.74
CA SER A 276 -20.56 -6.66 24.41
C SER A 276 -21.94 -6.04 24.63
N ARG A 277 -22.02 -4.94 25.39
CA ARG A 277 -23.28 -4.22 25.64
C ARG A 277 -23.72 -3.36 24.46
N ASN A 278 -22.82 -3.00 23.55
CA ASN A 278 -23.17 -2.24 22.37
C ASN A 278 -23.55 -3.18 21.22
N THR A 279 -24.78 -3.04 20.75
CA THR A 279 -25.34 -3.88 19.67
C THR A 279 -25.33 -3.16 18.32
N ASN A 280 -24.74 -1.96 18.22
CA ASN A 280 -24.64 -1.26 16.94
C ASN A 280 -23.73 -2.07 16.00
N PRO A 281 -24.25 -2.57 14.87
CA PRO A 281 -23.49 -3.45 14.01
C PRO A 281 -22.32 -2.74 13.31
N LEU A 282 -22.31 -1.40 13.29
CA LEU A 282 -21.26 -0.59 12.66
C LEU A 282 -20.13 -0.22 13.64
N ILE A 283 -20.22 -0.65 14.90
CA ILE A 283 -19.13 -0.53 15.87
C ILE A 283 -18.46 -1.91 15.99
N PRO A 284 -17.21 -2.07 15.52
CA PRO A 284 -16.58 -3.38 15.43
C PRO A 284 -16.19 -3.91 16.80
N ARG A 285 -16.26 -5.24 16.97
CA ARG A 285 -15.66 -5.93 18.10
C ARG A 285 -14.13 -5.91 17.98
N LEU A 286 -13.45 -5.64 19.09
CA LEU A 286 -11.98 -5.64 19.17
C LEU A 286 -11.41 -6.90 19.82
N SER A 287 -12.14 -7.53 20.74
CA SER A 287 -11.72 -8.77 21.42
C SER A 287 -11.41 -9.88 20.41
N GLY A 288 -10.23 -10.47 20.53
CA GLY A 288 -9.70 -11.50 19.66
C GLY A 288 -9.00 -10.98 18.41
N GLN A 289 -8.99 -9.67 18.14
CA GLN A 289 -8.32 -9.10 16.97
C GLN A 289 -6.78 -9.20 17.07
N ASN A 290 -6.07 -9.19 15.94
CA ASN A 290 -4.61 -9.27 15.92
C ASN A 290 -3.96 -8.04 16.58
N GLU A 291 -2.99 -8.27 17.47
CA GLU A 291 -2.27 -7.22 18.21
C GLU A 291 -1.57 -6.24 17.24
N ALA A 292 -0.80 -6.75 16.28
CA ALA A 292 -0.08 -5.92 15.32
C ALA A 292 -1.03 -5.05 14.46
N TYR A 293 -2.16 -5.63 14.03
CA TYR A 293 -3.19 -4.87 13.31
C TYR A 293 -3.80 -3.78 14.20
N LEU A 294 -4.20 -4.10 15.44
CA LEU A 294 -4.78 -3.11 16.36
C LEU A 294 -3.82 -1.96 16.63
N ALA A 295 -2.56 -2.27 16.91
CA ALA A 295 -1.53 -1.26 17.15
C ALA A 295 -1.35 -0.35 15.93
N ALA A 296 -1.27 -0.94 14.73
CA ALA A 296 -1.17 -0.17 13.48
C ALA A 296 -2.40 0.73 13.27
N GLN A 297 -3.62 0.23 13.47
CA GLN A 297 -4.83 1.03 13.27
C GLN A 297 -4.97 2.16 14.30
N LEU A 298 -4.60 1.94 15.57
CA LEU A 298 -4.61 2.99 16.59
C LEU A 298 -3.58 4.09 16.28
N LYS A 299 -2.39 3.74 15.79
CA LYS A 299 -1.40 4.72 15.33
C LYS A 299 -1.93 5.54 14.16
N LEU A 300 -2.51 4.88 13.15
CA LEU A 300 -3.10 5.58 12.01
C LEU A 300 -4.22 6.55 12.43
N TRP A 301 -5.04 6.19 13.42
CA TRP A 301 -6.04 7.10 13.97
C TRP A 301 -5.40 8.27 14.72
N ARG A 302 -4.44 8.00 15.60
CA ARG A 302 -3.73 9.03 16.37
C ARG A 302 -3.04 10.04 15.47
N ASP A 303 -2.38 9.54 14.42
CA ASP A 303 -1.54 10.32 13.52
C ASP A 303 -2.37 10.96 12.38
N GLY A 304 -3.69 10.74 12.35
CA GLY A 304 -4.60 11.34 11.37
C GLY A 304 -4.49 10.75 9.96
N GLN A 305 -3.86 9.58 9.82
CA GLN A 305 -3.63 8.90 8.53
C GLN A 305 -4.74 7.93 8.15
N ARG A 306 -5.73 7.73 9.02
CA ARG A 306 -6.97 7.02 8.72
C ARG A 306 -8.11 8.01 8.87
N ASP A 307 -8.84 8.25 7.79
CA ASP A 307 -9.96 9.19 7.73
C ASP A 307 -11.24 8.50 7.17
N GLY A 308 -12.29 9.29 6.97
CA GLY A 308 -13.31 9.09 5.93
C GLY A 308 -14.50 8.21 6.28
N SER A 309 -15.09 8.48 7.43
CA SER A 309 -16.53 8.35 7.65
C SER A 309 -16.93 9.27 8.82
N ASP A 310 -18.22 9.56 8.98
CA ASP A 310 -18.69 10.28 10.19
C ASP A 310 -18.27 9.57 11.50
N ARG A 311 -17.97 8.27 11.43
CA ARG A 311 -17.54 7.44 12.57
C ARG A 311 -16.01 7.47 12.78
N ALA A 312 -15.24 7.81 11.75
CA ALA A 312 -13.80 7.98 11.81
C ALA A 312 -13.41 8.99 12.89
N VAL A 313 -14.17 10.08 12.98
CA VAL A 313 -13.99 11.15 13.97
C VAL A 313 -14.07 10.61 15.41
N LEU A 314 -14.95 9.64 15.68
CA LEU A 314 -15.07 9.05 17.02
C LEU A 314 -13.79 8.30 17.43
N MET A 315 -13.21 7.54 16.49
CA MET A 315 -11.97 6.82 16.74
C MET A 315 -10.75 7.74 16.79
N TRP A 316 -10.70 8.78 15.95
CA TRP A 316 -9.67 9.81 16.05
C TRP A 316 -9.68 10.47 17.43
N GLN A 317 -10.86 10.87 17.93
CA GLN A 317 -10.99 11.44 19.28
C GLN A 317 -10.54 10.47 20.38
N ALA A 318 -10.82 9.17 20.22
CA ALA A 318 -10.40 8.16 21.17
C ALA A 318 -8.88 7.86 21.14
N ALA A 319 -8.23 8.08 19.99
CA ALA A 319 -6.84 7.65 19.76
C ALA A 319 -5.80 8.77 19.82
N ARG A 320 -6.19 10.03 19.53
CA ARG A 320 -5.27 11.17 19.40
C ARG A 320 -4.37 11.44 20.61
N ASP A 321 -4.82 11.04 21.80
CA ASP A 321 -4.12 11.26 23.07
C ASP A 321 -3.43 9.98 23.59
N LEU A 322 -3.39 8.89 22.80
CA LEU A 322 -2.70 7.64 23.16
C LEU A 322 -1.19 7.75 22.98
N SER A 323 -0.43 7.40 24.01
CA SER A 323 1.02 7.16 23.86
C SER A 323 1.28 5.86 23.09
N ASP A 324 2.52 5.67 22.63
CA ASP A 324 2.92 4.39 22.02
C ASP A 324 2.76 3.20 23.00
N GLN A 325 2.95 3.45 24.29
CA GLN A 325 2.74 2.44 25.33
C GLN A 325 1.25 2.11 25.50
N ASP A 326 0.37 3.12 25.52
CA ASP A 326 -1.08 2.90 25.60
C ASP A 326 -1.58 2.08 24.41
N ILE A 327 -1.10 2.39 23.20
CA ILE A 327 -1.44 1.65 21.98
C ILE A 327 -0.99 0.19 22.12
N ALA A 328 0.24 -0.05 22.55
CA ALA A 328 0.77 -1.40 22.73
C ALA A 328 -0.04 -2.18 23.78
N ASP A 329 -0.38 -1.55 24.90
CA ASP A 329 -1.12 -2.19 25.99
C ASP A 329 -2.57 -2.50 25.60
N LEU A 330 -3.26 -1.58 24.92
CA LEU A 330 -4.61 -1.81 24.40
C LEU A 330 -4.64 -2.91 23.35
N ALA A 331 -3.71 -2.88 22.40
CA ALA A 331 -3.59 -3.91 21.36
C ALA A 331 -3.37 -5.29 21.98
N ARG A 332 -2.47 -5.39 22.96
CA ARG A 332 -2.20 -6.62 23.72
C ARG A 332 -3.44 -7.13 24.44
N TYR A 333 -4.14 -6.26 25.18
CA TYR A 333 -5.33 -6.62 25.92
C TYR A 333 -6.45 -7.15 25.01
N PHE A 334 -6.73 -6.49 23.89
CA PHE A 334 -7.78 -6.94 22.97
C PHE A 334 -7.42 -8.22 22.22
N ALA A 335 -6.14 -8.41 21.88
CA ALA A 335 -5.68 -9.62 21.23
C ALA A 335 -5.69 -10.86 22.14
N ALA A 336 -5.52 -10.67 23.45
CA ALA A 336 -5.51 -11.75 24.44
C ALA A 336 -6.91 -12.25 24.87
N GLN A 337 -7.99 -11.66 24.36
CA GLN A 337 -9.39 -12.00 24.70
C GLN A 337 -10.01 -13.04 23.77
#